data_AF-A0AAV2IQL8-F1
#
_entry.id   AF-A0AAV2IQL8-F1
#
_cell.length_a   1.000
_cell.length_b   1.000
_cell.length_c   1.000
_cell.angle_alpha   90.00
_cell.angle_beta   90.00
_cell.angle_gamma   90.00
#
_symmetry.space_group_name_H-M   'P 1'
#
loop_
_entity.id
_entity.type
_entity.pdbx_description
1 polymer ?
#
loop_
_entity_poly.entity_id
_entity_poly.type
_entity_poly.pdbx_seq_one_letter_code
_entity_poly.pdbx_strand_id
1 'polypeptide(L)'
;METVGATDWEYFRIGPEDHYLAVANAFNFGSQNFKEIDSYQTNSTIYKLDRSKNVFTKYQSISTNSAVDWEYLNMGTDFYLMVSNAQNCGTCE
;
A
#
# COMPACT_ATOMS: atom_id res chain seq x y z
N MET A 1 3.46 -0.78 -13.68
CA MET A 1 3.52 -0.45 -12.24
C MET A 1 4.57 -1.33 -11.63
N GLU A 2 5.57 -0.77 -10.98
CA GLU A 2 6.58 -1.56 -10.28
C GLU A 2 6.17 -1.71 -8.82
N THR A 3 6.28 -2.93 -8.31
CA THR A 3 5.99 -3.28 -6.92
C THR A 3 7.23 -3.84 -6.26
N VAL A 4 7.23 -3.86 -4.92
CA VAL A 4 8.31 -4.45 -4.13
C VAL A 4 7.68 -5.52 -3.25
N GLY A 5 7.75 -6.76 -3.72
CA GLY A 5 7.17 -7.93 -3.06
C GLY A 5 5.69 -7.72 -2.69
N ALA A 6 4.89 -7.28 -3.66
CA ALA A 6 3.47 -7.01 -3.39
C ALA A 6 2.76 -8.25 -2.85
N THR A 7 2.05 -8.05 -1.74
CA THR A 7 1.31 -9.08 -1.00
C THR A 7 -0.18 -8.99 -1.27
N ASP A 8 -0.68 -7.77 -1.46
CA ASP A 8 -2.09 -7.49 -1.68
C ASP A 8 -2.32 -6.20 -2.50
N TRP A 9 -3.47 -6.13 -3.16
CA TRP A 9 -3.95 -5.00 -3.94
C TRP A 9 -5.43 -4.74 -3.61
N GLU A 10 -5.73 -3.54 -3.09
CA GLU A 10 -7.09 -3.16 -2.74
C GLU A 10 -7.61 -2.04 -3.64
N TYR A 11 -8.73 -2.29 -4.31
CA TYR A 11 -9.40 -1.27 -5.11
C TYR A 11 -10.46 -0.56 -4.29
N PHE A 12 -10.48 0.77 -4.34
CA PHE A 12 -11.52 1.55 -3.67
C PHE A 12 -11.85 2.83 -4.44
N ARG A 13 -12.94 3.48 -4.05
CA ARG A 13 -13.38 4.75 -4.66
C ARG A 13 -13.83 5.75 -3.61
N ILE A 14 -13.64 7.03 -3.88
CA ILE A 14 -14.17 8.12 -3.05
C ILE A 14 -15.12 8.93 -3.93
N GLY A 15 -16.42 8.76 -3.71
CA GLY A 15 -17.43 9.30 -4.62
C GLY A 15 -17.49 8.56 -5.97
N PRO A 16 -18.15 9.16 -6.99
CA PRO A 16 -18.42 8.48 -8.26
C PRO A 16 -17.25 8.48 -9.25
N GLU A 17 -16.34 9.46 -9.16
CA GLU A 17 -15.32 9.70 -10.19
C GLU A 17 -13.90 9.29 -9.77
N ASP A 18 -13.61 9.27 -8.47
CA ASP A 18 -12.25 9.02 -7.99
C ASP A 18 -12.05 7.54 -7.67
N HIS A 19 -11.26 6.88 -8.51
CA HIS A 19 -10.88 5.47 -8.40
C HIS A 19 -9.43 5.33 -7.97
N TYR A 20 -9.19 4.45 -7.00
CA TYR A 20 -7.90 4.22 -6.40
C TYR A 20 -7.55 2.74 -6.36
N LEU A 21 -6.26 2.47 -6.26
CA LEU A 21 -5.70 1.13 -6.10
C LEU A 21 -4.55 1.22 -5.09
N ALA A 22 -4.73 0.66 -3.91
CA ALA A 22 -3.69 0.50 -2.92
C ALA A 22 -2.91 -0.77 -3.21
N VAL A 23 -1.58 -0.71 -3.10
CA VAL A 23 -0.71 -1.88 -3.22
C VAL A 23 0.08 -2.04 -1.93
N ALA A 24 -0.13 -3.16 -1.25
CA ALA A 24 0.65 -3.57 -0.08
C ALA A 24 1.99 -4.10 -0.59
N ASN A 25 3.04 -3.33 -0.38
CA ASN A 25 4.40 -3.79 -0.66
C ASN A 25 4.99 -4.42 0.59
N ALA A 26 5.60 -5.58 0.43
CA ALA A 26 6.39 -6.22 1.46
C ALA A 26 7.81 -6.50 0.97
N PHE A 27 8.79 -6.18 1.80
CA PHE A 27 10.17 -6.56 1.57
C PHE A 27 10.76 -7.10 2.86
N ASN A 28 11.90 -7.78 2.72
CA ASN A 28 12.75 -8.15 3.84
C ASN A 28 12.21 -9.22 4.81
N PHE A 29 11.87 -10.40 4.31
CA PHE A 29 11.66 -11.57 5.17
C PHE A 29 12.05 -12.88 4.47
N GLY A 30 12.51 -13.86 5.26
CA GLY A 30 12.90 -15.19 4.78
C GLY A 30 13.93 -15.15 3.65
N SER A 31 13.77 -16.01 2.66
CA SER A 31 14.67 -16.12 1.49
C SER A 31 14.69 -14.87 0.59
N GLN A 32 13.85 -13.86 0.86
CA GLN A 32 13.81 -12.61 0.11
C GLN A 32 14.75 -11.54 0.69
N ASN A 33 15.32 -11.74 1.90
CA ASN A 33 16.33 -10.84 2.48
C ASN A 33 17.76 -11.14 1.98
N PHE A 34 17.98 -11.14 0.67
CA PHE A 34 19.31 -11.40 0.10
C PHE A 34 20.32 -10.27 0.34
N LYS A 35 19.85 -9.12 0.86
CA LYS A 35 20.70 -7.95 1.18
C LYS A 35 21.04 -7.85 2.67
N GLU A 36 20.59 -8.80 3.48
CA GLU A 36 20.77 -8.82 4.94
C GLU A 36 20.42 -7.47 5.60
N ILE A 37 19.35 -6.83 5.10
CA ILE A 37 18.88 -5.56 5.64
C ILE A 37 18.15 -5.86 6.95
N ASP A 38 18.41 -5.07 7.98
CA ASP A 38 17.75 -5.17 9.29
C ASP A 38 16.66 -4.09 9.42
N SER A 39 15.75 -4.05 8.43
CA SER A 39 14.62 -3.11 8.42
C SER A 39 13.46 -3.63 7.57
N TYR A 40 12.29 -3.78 8.20
CA TYR A 40 11.07 -4.21 7.54
C TYR A 40 10.32 -3.07 6.84
N GLN A 41 10.84 -1.84 6.94
CA GLN A 41 10.21 -0.66 6.38
C GLN A 41 10.28 -0.69 4.84
N THR A 42 9.12 -0.52 4.21
CA THR A 42 8.97 -0.39 2.76
C THR A 42 7.80 0.54 2.45
N ASN A 43 7.83 1.15 1.27
CA ASN A 43 6.76 2.03 0.84
C ASN A 43 5.68 1.25 0.09
N SER A 44 4.48 1.23 0.65
CA SER A 44 3.26 0.87 -0.07
C SER A 44 2.80 2.05 -0.93
N THR A 45 2.12 1.76 -2.04
CA THR A 45 1.78 2.80 -3.03
C THR A 45 0.28 2.85 -3.27
N ILE A 46 -0.29 4.06 -3.23
CA ILE A 46 -1.65 4.32 -3.67
C ILE A 46 -1.58 4.89 -5.08
N TYR A 47 -2.30 4.28 -6.02
CA TYR A 47 -2.48 4.79 -7.37
C TYR A 47 -3.87 5.42 -7.50
N LYS A 48 -3.98 6.43 -8.36
CA LYS A 48 -5.26 7.04 -8.78
C LYS A 48 -5.44 6.90 -10.28
N LEU A 49 -6.64 6.57 -10.72
CA LEU A 49 -6.97 6.47 -12.14
C LEU A 49 -6.95 7.85 -12.81
N ASP A 50 -6.04 8.05 -13.76
CA ASP A 50 -6.13 9.13 -14.74
C ASP A 50 -7.10 8.70 -15.84
N ARG A 51 -8.37 9.12 -15.73
CA ARG A 51 -9.44 8.77 -16.67
C ARG A 51 -9.22 9.31 -18.08
N SER A 52 -8.45 10.39 -18.24
CA SER A 52 -8.14 10.94 -19.56
C SER A 52 -7.24 10.01 -20.37
N LYS A 53 -6.39 9.24 -19.67
CA LYS A 53 -5.41 8.31 -20.25
C LYS A 53 -5.76 6.84 -20.00
N ASN A 54 -6.82 6.56 -19.26
CA ASN A 54 -7.22 5.22 -18.79
C ASN A 54 -6.05 4.45 -18.16
N VAL A 55 -5.26 5.15 -17.34
CA VAL A 55 -4.09 4.56 -16.66
C VAL A 55 -4.06 4.98 -15.20
N PHE A 56 -3.78 4.03 -14.32
CA PHE A 56 -3.51 4.32 -12.93
C PHE A 56 -2.09 4.90 -12.79
N THR A 57 -2.01 6.06 -12.13
CA THR A 57 -0.76 6.80 -11.90
C THR A 57 -0.49 6.89 -10.41
N LYS A 58 0.78 6.92 -10.00
CA LYS A 58 1.16 6.98 -8.58
C LYS A 58 0.57 8.25 -7.97
N TYR A 59 -0.22 8.09 -6.91
CA TYR A 59 -0.90 9.17 -6.21
C TYR A 59 -0.22 9.48 -4.87
N GLN A 60 0.03 8.45 -4.07
CA GLN A 60 0.72 8.59 -2.78
C GLN A 60 1.68 7.43 -2.52
N SER A 61 2.67 7.69 -1.68
CA SER A 61 3.60 6.70 -1.14
C SER A 61 3.44 6.71 0.38
N ILE A 62 3.10 5.56 0.96
CA ILE A 62 2.86 5.42 2.40
C ILE A 62 3.93 4.52 2.98
N SER A 63 4.62 5.00 4.01
CA SER A 63 5.60 4.18 4.73
C SER A 63 4.87 3.09 5.52
N THR A 64 5.24 1.84 5.26
CA THR A 64 4.67 0.63 5.86
C THR A 64 5.80 -0.30 6.31
N ASN A 65 5.50 -1.33 7.10
CA ASN A 65 6.47 -2.31 7.58
C ASN A 65 6.01 -3.70 7.15
N SER A 66 6.54 -4.13 6.00
CA SER A 66 6.12 -5.34 5.30
C SER A 66 4.58 -5.48 5.27
N ALA A 67 3.91 -4.57 4.54
CA ALA A 67 2.45 -4.55 4.48
C ALA A 67 1.90 -5.88 3.96
N VAL A 68 0.82 -6.35 4.54
CA VAL A 68 0.21 -7.65 4.15
C VAL A 68 -1.10 -7.43 3.41
N ASP A 69 -1.88 -6.44 3.84
CA ASP A 69 -3.25 -6.26 3.40
C ASP A 69 -3.66 -4.78 3.51
N TRP A 70 -4.50 -4.34 2.57
CA TRP A 70 -5.20 -3.06 2.64
C TRP A 70 -6.69 -3.29 2.74
N GLU A 71 -7.36 -2.61 3.67
CA GLU A 71 -8.81 -2.71 3.80
C GLU A 71 -9.43 -1.32 3.71
N TYR A 72 -10.41 -1.16 2.82
CA TYR A 72 -11.17 0.06 2.67
C TYR A 72 -12.56 -0.07 3.29
N LEU A 73 -12.98 0.93 4.08
CA LEU A 73 -14.34 0.99 4.61
C LEU A 73 -14.90 2.41 4.63
N ASN A 74 -16.22 2.47 4.56
CA ASN A 74 -16.99 3.70 4.68
C ASN A 74 -17.85 3.66 5.95
N MET A 75 -17.81 4.73 6.74
CA MET A 75 -18.69 4.92 7.90
C MET A 75 -19.43 6.23 7.73
N GLY A 76 -20.67 6.14 7.26
CA GLY A 76 -21.47 7.31 6.92
C GLY A 76 -20.85 8.10 5.77
N THR A 77 -20.44 9.33 6.05
CA THR A 77 -19.79 10.23 5.08
C THR A 77 -18.27 10.12 5.08
N ASP A 78 -17.70 9.39 6.03
CA ASP A 78 -16.26 9.29 6.21
C ASP A 78 -15.72 8.01 5.57
N PHE A 79 -14.51 8.12 5.03
CA PHE A 79 -13.83 7.05 4.31
C PHE A 79 -12.50 6.74 4.99
N TYR A 80 -12.25 5.45 5.22
CA TYR A 80 -11.05 4.97 5.88
C TYR A 80 -10.37 3.95 5.00
N LEU A 81 -9.04 4.02 4.99
CA LEU A 81 -8.18 3.02 4.39
C LEU A 81 -7.20 2.58 5.48
N MET A 82 -7.18 1.29 5.78
CA MET A 82 -6.37 0.69 6.82
C MET A 82 -5.34 -0.23 6.20
N VAL A 83 -4.17 -0.34 6.81
CA VAL A 83 -3.11 -1.27 6.39
C VAL A 83 -2.71 -2.16 7.53
N SER A 84 -2.58 -3.46 7.25
CA SER A 84 -1.95 -4.40 8.17
C SER A 84 -0.46 -4.52 7.85
N ASN A 85 0.37 -4.43 8.89
CA ASN A 85 1.82 -4.55 8.78
C ASN A 85 2.23 -5.86 9.44
N ALA A 86 3.02 -6.70 8.75
CA ALA A 86 3.50 -7.96 9.33
C ALA A 86 4.51 -7.74 10.45
N GLN A 87 5.14 -6.57 10.47
CA GLN A 87 6.25 -6.24 11.34
C GLN A 87 5.99 -4.90 12.03
N ASN A 88 6.53 -4.73 13.22
CA ASN A 88 6.61 -3.41 13.82
C ASN A 88 7.62 -2.57 13.04
N CYS A 89 7.42 -1.24 13.01
CA CYS A 89 8.59 -0.40 12.80
C CYS A 89 9.38 -0.50 14.11
N GLY A 90 10.66 -0.86 14.07
CA GLY A 90 11.44 -1.12 15.28
C GLY A 90 11.36 0.04 16.29
N THR A 91 12.10 1.13 16.05
CA THR A 91 12.28 2.24 17.00
C THR A 91 11.42 3.48 16.72
N CYS A 92 10.23 3.38 16.13
CA CYS A 92 9.37 4.57 16.04
C CYS A 92 8.54 4.73 17.31
N GLU A 93 9.16 5.36 18.30
CA GLU A 93 8.50 6.31 19.19
C GLU A 93 9.07 7.71 18.91
#